data_AF-A0A0C1N2Q6-F1
#
_entry.id   AF-A0A0C1N2Q6-F1
#
_cell.length_a   1.000
_cell.length_b   1.000
_cell.length_c   1.000
_cell.angle_alpha   90.00
_cell.angle_beta   90.00
_cell.angle_gamma   90.00
#
_symmetry.space_group_name_H-M   'P 1'
#
loop_
_entity.id
_entity.type
_entity.pdbx_description
1 polymer ?
#
loop_
_entity_poly.entity_id
_entity_poly.type
_entity_poly.pdbx_seq_one_letter_code
_entity_poly.pdbx_strand_id
1 'polypeptide(L)'
;MSLLELRSEKDLEVAKTCFANGEPFGKVCDRLGVKLGRELNMTDDAWRFTPTSEILPDGKDPRNPEVAKQLLEMGYLVLHEGKTFHQYTDRWEERSRYLVSLLKLQDKQEILKLVKFYRIGIREVSSSTNERTLIAALLSYGTTSGHTVTHEKLAAERSIAIACATISFLNSYSVDWVIRLSAASHVTKFLLNMIPVPSFSHAFLSHSALRLTCNHTGYEPLWREQLSEIWRESQSPFTFPVLPSEDDRWLVRAAIDAVVADAYGLNREQYAHILSTFSHKSYPKAPQLCLACFDELQTIGLETFTKKYDPYWDIPLNENLPKPVIDLPIPNQSNENVVSTDDGSFQLTPPPEGKPKRRKKK
;
A
#
# COMPACT_ATOMS: atom_id res chain seq x y z
N MET A 1 10.04 24.60 -2.13
CA MET A 1 10.17 24.26 -0.71
C MET A 1 8.81 24.48 -0.08
N SER A 2 8.19 23.45 0.49
CA SER A 2 6.96 23.65 1.28
C SER A 2 7.35 24.30 2.60
N LEU A 3 6.61 25.30 3.06
CA LEU A 3 6.83 25.86 4.39
C LEU A 3 6.32 24.84 5.43
N LEU A 4 7.03 24.66 6.56
CA LEU A 4 6.56 23.86 7.68
C LEU A 4 5.67 24.71 8.59
N GLU A 5 4.49 24.21 8.94
CA GLU A 5 3.54 24.83 9.87
C GLU A 5 3.90 24.50 11.32
N LEU A 6 5.01 25.05 11.82
CA LEU A 6 5.46 24.88 13.19
C LEU A 6 4.64 25.76 14.15
N ARG A 7 4.17 25.21 15.28
CA ARG A 7 3.31 25.93 16.24
C ARG A 7 4.01 26.24 17.56
N SER A 8 5.15 25.61 17.80
CA SER A 8 5.92 25.75 19.04
C SER A 8 7.42 25.56 18.80
N GLU A 9 8.24 25.99 19.76
CA GLU A 9 9.69 25.71 19.76
C GLU A 9 9.96 24.20 19.79
N LYS A 10 9.13 23.44 20.52
CA LYS A 10 9.21 21.97 20.54
C LYS A 10 8.97 21.35 19.16
N ASP A 11 8.04 21.89 18.36
CA ASP A 11 7.86 21.43 16.97
C ASP A 11 9.11 21.68 16.13
N LEU A 12 9.77 22.83 16.32
CA LEU A 12 11.01 23.15 15.60
C LEU A 12 12.13 22.17 15.97
N GLU A 13 12.28 21.84 17.25
CA GLU A 13 13.28 20.87 17.72
C GLU A 13 13.04 19.48 17.15
N VAL A 14 11.80 18.99 17.22
CA VAL A 14 11.43 17.68 16.66
C VAL A 14 11.63 17.66 15.14
N ALA A 15 11.23 18.73 14.44
CA ALA A 15 11.42 18.84 12.99
C ALA A 15 12.90 18.83 12.64
N LYS A 16 13.75 19.56 13.37
CA LYS A 16 15.21 19.51 13.16
C LYS A 16 15.73 18.09 13.29
N THR A 17 15.30 17.32 14.30
CA THR A 17 15.69 15.91 14.45
C THR A 17 15.25 15.07 13.26
N CYS A 18 13.96 15.09 12.90
CA CYS A 18 13.43 14.27 11.81
C CYS A 18 14.04 14.59 10.44
N PHE A 19 14.33 15.87 10.17
CA PHE A 19 14.89 16.32 8.89
C PHE A 19 16.43 16.34 8.85
N ALA A 20 17.12 16.18 9.98
CA ALA A 20 18.58 16.10 10.04
C ALA A 20 19.09 14.80 9.40
N ASN A 21 18.36 13.70 9.62
CA ASN A 21 18.78 12.36 9.25
C ASN A 21 17.76 11.74 8.30
N GLY A 22 18.11 11.63 7.01
CA GLY A 22 17.32 10.87 6.07
C GLY A 22 17.44 11.35 4.64
N GLU A 23 17.12 10.45 3.72
CA GLU A 23 17.04 10.76 2.30
C GLU A 23 15.58 11.03 1.92
N PRO A 24 15.29 12.00 1.04
CA PRO A 24 13.92 12.22 0.57
C PRO A 24 13.29 10.92 0.04
N PHE A 25 12.08 10.62 0.50
CA PHE A 25 11.34 9.40 0.16
C PHE A 25 11.25 9.16 -1.34
N GLY A 26 11.10 10.22 -2.14
CA GLY A 26 11.12 10.11 -3.59
C GLY A 26 12.40 9.47 -4.15
N LYS A 27 13.57 9.85 -3.61
CA LYS A 27 14.86 9.27 -4.03
C LYS A 27 15.03 7.82 -3.56
N VAL A 28 14.59 7.53 -2.33
CA VAL A 28 14.59 6.15 -1.82
C VAL A 28 13.69 5.27 -2.67
N CYS A 29 12.49 5.76 -3.02
CA CYS A 29 11.57 5.13 -3.95
C CYS A 29 12.20 4.85 -5.31
N ASP A 30 12.86 5.84 -5.91
CA ASP A 30 13.55 5.68 -7.20
C ASP A 30 14.63 4.59 -7.13
N ARG A 31 15.41 4.54 -6.04
CA ARG A 31 16.44 3.51 -5.82
C ARG A 31 15.86 2.11 -5.61
N LEU A 32 14.72 2.02 -4.91
CA LEU A 32 14.09 0.75 -4.53
C LEU A 32 13.01 0.27 -5.50
N GLY A 33 12.83 0.93 -6.65
CA GLY A 33 11.83 0.53 -7.65
C GLY A 33 10.38 0.79 -7.24
N VAL A 34 10.13 1.67 -6.27
CA VAL A 34 8.78 2.02 -5.81
C VAL A 34 8.30 3.27 -6.56
N LYS A 35 7.31 3.12 -7.45
CA LYS A 35 6.74 4.27 -8.18
C LYS A 35 5.26 4.44 -7.86
N LEU A 36 4.92 5.59 -7.29
CA LEU A 36 3.55 5.93 -6.91
C LEU A 36 2.84 6.77 -8.00
N GLY A 37 1.57 6.50 -8.26
CA GLY A 37 0.75 7.23 -9.23
C GLY A 37 -0.75 6.97 -9.09
N ARG A 38 -1.56 7.58 -9.96
CA ARG A 38 -3.02 7.36 -10.01
C ARG A 38 -3.35 6.30 -11.08
N GLU A 39 -4.46 5.57 -10.93
CA GLU A 39 -4.93 4.61 -11.94
C GLU A 39 -6.12 5.14 -12.74
N LEU A 40 -7.31 5.14 -12.14
CA LEU A 40 -8.55 5.50 -12.81
C LEU A 40 -9.11 6.81 -12.25
N ASN A 41 -9.54 7.72 -13.12
CA ASN A 41 -10.24 8.93 -12.70
C ASN A 41 -11.73 8.61 -12.51
N MET A 42 -12.32 9.04 -11.38
CA MET A 42 -13.73 8.71 -11.12
C MET A 42 -14.69 9.43 -12.08
N THR A 43 -14.24 10.49 -12.75
CA THR A 43 -15.00 11.25 -13.74
C THR A 43 -14.64 10.82 -15.16
N ASP A 44 -13.37 10.89 -15.54
CA ASP A 44 -12.96 10.64 -16.94
C ASP A 44 -13.12 9.16 -17.33
N ASP A 45 -12.94 8.25 -16.37
CA ASP A 45 -13.08 6.81 -16.57
C ASP A 45 -14.44 6.27 -16.07
N ALA A 46 -15.42 7.14 -15.77
CA ALA A 46 -16.71 6.74 -15.19
C ALA A 46 -17.44 5.64 -15.98
N TRP A 47 -17.31 5.67 -17.31
CA TRP A 47 -17.91 4.68 -18.22
C TRP A 47 -17.35 3.25 -18.03
N ARG A 48 -16.19 3.11 -17.36
CA ARG A 48 -15.56 1.82 -17.04
C ARG A 48 -16.17 1.14 -15.82
N PHE A 49 -16.82 1.92 -14.95
CA PHE A 49 -17.32 1.42 -13.67
C PHE A 49 -18.68 0.74 -13.82
N THR A 50 -18.82 -0.38 -13.15
CA THR A 50 -20.08 -1.12 -12.99
C THR A 50 -20.44 -1.10 -11.50
N PRO A 51 -21.60 -0.58 -11.10
CA PRO A 51 -22.03 -0.63 -9.70
C PRO A 51 -22.00 -2.05 -9.16
N THR A 52 -21.40 -2.25 -7.99
CA THR A 52 -21.27 -3.59 -7.39
C THR A 52 -22.63 -4.26 -7.18
N SER A 53 -23.67 -3.49 -6.88
CA SER A 53 -25.04 -3.99 -6.68
C SER A 53 -25.67 -4.60 -7.94
N GLU A 54 -25.19 -4.27 -9.14
CA GLU A 54 -25.67 -4.88 -10.40
C GLU A 54 -25.15 -6.31 -10.58
N ILE A 55 -23.95 -6.60 -10.06
CA ILE A 55 -23.29 -7.91 -10.19
C ILE A 55 -23.48 -8.76 -8.93
N LEU A 56 -23.51 -8.13 -7.76
CA LEU A 56 -23.70 -8.74 -6.44
C LEU A 56 -24.95 -8.15 -5.76
N PRO A 57 -26.17 -8.52 -6.20
CA PRO A 57 -27.41 -8.00 -5.64
C PRO A 57 -27.67 -8.49 -4.21
N ASP A 58 -27.00 -9.57 -3.78
CA ASP A 58 -27.04 -10.08 -2.41
C ASP A 58 -26.22 -9.25 -1.41
N GLY A 59 -25.51 -8.23 -1.90
CA GLY A 59 -24.73 -7.31 -1.08
C GLY A 59 -23.46 -7.91 -0.50
N LYS A 60 -22.97 -9.05 -1.01
CA LYS A 60 -21.67 -9.58 -0.60
C LYS A 60 -20.55 -8.55 -0.79
N ASP A 61 -19.56 -8.57 0.10
CA ASP A 61 -18.41 -7.68 -0.03
C ASP A 61 -17.52 -8.17 -1.18
N PRO A 62 -17.31 -7.36 -2.24
CA PRO A 62 -16.51 -7.77 -3.40
C PRO A 62 -15.04 -8.02 -3.06
N ARG A 63 -14.56 -7.53 -1.90
CA ARG A 63 -13.18 -7.73 -1.42
C ARG A 63 -13.01 -9.05 -0.65
N ASN A 64 -14.08 -9.78 -0.34
CA ASN A 64 -13.95 -11.12 0.22
C ASN A 64 -13.22 -12.02 -0.82
N PRO A 65 -12.22 -12.84 -0.45
CA PRO A 65 -11.42 -13.59 -1.41
C PRO A 65 -12.22 -14.52 -2.32
N GLU A 66 -13.22 -15.22 -1.76
CA GLU A 66 -14.06 -16.12 -2.54
C GLU A 66 -14.92 -15.35 -3.55
N VAL A 67 -15.46 -14.20 -3.14
CA VAL A 67 -16.24 -13.31 -4.00
C VAL A 67 -15.37 -12.63 -5.06
N ALA A 68 -14.19 -12.13 -4.69
CA ALA A 68 -13.24 -11.50 -5.59
C ALA A 68 -12.79 -12.47 -6.69
N LYS A 69 -12.59 -13.75 -6.35
CA LYS A 69 -12.29 -14.80 -7.33
C LYS A 69 -13.43 -14.99 -8.33
N GLN A 70 -14.68 -15.08 -7.85
CA GLN A 70 -15.86 -15.20 -8.72
C GLN A 70 -16.00 -13.98 -9.65
N LEU A 71 -15.81 -12.78 -9.12
CA LEU A 71 -15.83 -11.55 -9.90
C LEU A 71 -14.75 -11.54 -10.98
N LEU A 72 -13.54 -12.00 -10.65
CA LEU A 72 -12.44 -12.11 -11.60
C LEU A 72 -12.79 -13.09 -12.73
N GLU A 73 -13.34 -14.27 -12.42
CA GLU A 73 -13.81 -15.25 -13.41
C GLU A 73 -14.90 -14.67 -14.32
N MET A 74 -15.74 -13.77 -13.80
CA MET A 74 -16.73 -13.00 -14.57
C MET A 74 -16.12 -11.82 -15.36
N GLY A 75 -14.81 -11.61 -15.27
CA GLY A 75 -14.10 -10.54 -15.98
C GLY A 75 -14.17 -9.17 -15.30
N TYR A 76 -14.31 -9.12 -13.96
CA TYR A 76 -14.35 -7.90 -13.17
C TYR A 76 -13.20 -7.81 -12.16
N LEU A 77 -12.66 -6.61 -12.01
CA LEU A 77 -11.75 -6.24 -10.93
C LEU A 77 -12.49 -5.44 -9.86
N VAL A 78 -12.06 -5.58 -8.62
CA VAL A 78 -12.58 -4.76 -7.51
C VAL A 78 -11.96 -3.36 -7.56
N LEU A 79 -12.76 -2.30 -7.42
CA LEU A 79 -12.26 -0.93 -7.34
C LEU A 79 -12.11 -0.50 -5.88
N HIS A 80 -10.88 -0.21 -5.46
CA HIS A 80 -10.61 0.45 -4.18
C HIS A 80 -10.80 1.97 -4.28
N GLU A 81 -11.45 2.51 -3.27
CA GLU A 81 -11.57 3.94 -2.98
C GLU A 81 -11.07 4.21 -1.55
N GLY A 82 -10.93 5.48 -1.17
CA GLY A 82 -10.35 5.86 0.12
C GLY A 82 -10.86 5.03 1.31
N LYS A 83 -12.17 4.97 1.56
CA LYS A 83 -12.69 4.26 2.74
C LYS A 83 -12.77 2.74 2.61
N THR A 84 -12.32 2.17 1.51
CA THR A 84 -12.32 0.71 1.30
C THR A 84 -11.15 0.00 1.96
N PHE A 85 -10.12 0.71 2.44
CA PHE A 85 -8.99 0.08 3.12
C PHE A 85 -8.47 0.96 4.27
N HIS A 86 -7.72 0.36 5.17
CA HIS A 86 -7.04 1.03 6.28
C HIS A 86 -5.62 0.50 6.42
N GLN A 87 -4.89 0.97 7.43
CA GLN A 87 -3.53 0.56 7.71
C GLN A 87 -3.42 -0.96 7.75
N TYR A 88 -2.63 -1.51 6.82
CA TYR A 88 -2.39 -2.96 6.69
C TYR A 88 -3.67 -3.81 6.49
N THR A 89 -4.79 -3.24 6.06
CA THR A 89 -6.00 -4.02 5.75
C THR A 89 -6.68 -3.47 4.52
N ASP A 90 -6.90 -4.31 3.53
CA ASP A 90 -7.63 -4.01 2.31
C ASP A 90 -9.16 -4.07 2.48
N ARG A 91 -9.65 -4.44 3.67
CA ARG A 91 -11.07 -4.43 4.02
C ARG A 91 -11.30 -3.51 5.20
N TRP A 92 -11.93 -2.37 4.93
CA TRP A 92 -12.29 -1.36 5.93
C TRP A 92 -13.63 -0.71 5.62
N GLU A 93 -14.36 -0.31 6.68
CA GLU A 93 -15.55 0.56 6.72
C GLU A 93 -16.54 0.45 5.54
N GLU A 94 -16.19 0.99 4.38
CA GLU A 94 -17.03 0.98 3.18
C GLU A 94 -16.69 -0.18 2.23
N ARG A 95 -17.72 -0.83 1.69
CA ARG A 95 -17.59 -1.80 0.60
C ARG A 95 -17.25 -1.09 -0.71
N SER A 96 -16.49 -1.74 -1.60
CA SER A 96 -16.26 -1.20 -2.95
C SER A 96 -17.58 -1.03 -3.69
N ARG A 97 -17.88 0.22 -4.06
CA ARG A 97 -19.14 0.60 -4.73
C ARG A 97 -19.17 0.23 -6.20
N TYR A 98 -17.99 0.07 -6.78
CA TYR A 98 -17.81 -0.21 -8.19
C TYR A 98 -16.88 -1.38 -8.43
N LEU A 99 -17.12 -2.02 -9.55
CA LEU A 99 -16.27 -3.00 -10.20
C LEU A 99 -15.78 -2.42 -11.53
N VAL A 100 -14.68 -2.94 -12.05
CA VAL A 100 -14.14 -2.54 -13.36
C VAL A 100 -14.06 -3.76 -14.26
N SER A 101 -14.78 -3.73 -15.38
CA SER A 101 -14.71 -4.80 -16.36
C SER A 101 -13.33 -4.81 -17.05
N LEU A 102 -12.71 -5.99 -17.14
CA LEU A 102 -11.45 -6.19 -17.86
C LEU A 102 -11.53 -5.80 -19.34
N LEU A 103 -12.69 -6.03 -19.97
CA LEU A 103 -12.94 -5.62 -21.36
C LEU A 103 -12.88 -4.11 -21.52
N LYS A 104 -13.33 -3.37 -20.49
CA LYS A 104 -13.22 -1.92 -20.43
C LYS A 104 -11.85 -1.46 -19.90
N LEU A 105 -10.80 -2.28 -19.93
CA LEU A 105 -9.42 -1.88 -19.58
C LEU A 105 -8.41 -2.21 -20.68
N GLN A 106 -8.86 -2.63 -21.86
CA GLN A 106 -7.98 -3.04 -22.96
C GLN A 106 -7.03 -1.93 -23.45
N ASP A 107 -7.40 -0.67 -23.30
CA ASP A 107 -6.55 0.48 -23.63
C ASP A 107 -5.62 0.91 -22.48
N LYS A 108 -5.75 0.29 -21.29
CA LYS A 108 -4.92 0.54 -20.10
C LYS A 108 -4.09 -0.70 -19.73
N GLN A 109 -3.24 -1.11 -20.66
CA GLN A 109 -2.41 -2.32 -20.56
C GLN A 109 -1.50 -2.32 -19.32
N GLU A 110 -1.05 -1.15 -18.87
CA GLU A 110 -0.28 -1.01 -17.64
C GLU A 110 -1.05 -1.47 -16.40
N ILE A 111 -2.36 -1.18 -16.31
CA ILE A 111 -3.19 -1.64 -15.19
C ILE A 111 -3.33 -3.16 -15.26
N LEU A 112 -3.65 -3.72 -16.44
CA LEU A 112 -3.83 -5.16 -16.63
C LEU A 112 -2.57 -5.98 -16.28
N LYS A 113 -1.37 -5.42 -16.51
CA LYS A 113 -0.12 -6.06 -16.07
C LYS A 113 0.02 -6.03 -14.55
N LEU A 114 -0.30 -4.91 -13.92
CA LEU A 114 -0.04 -4.66 -12.51
C LEU A 114 -1.06 -5.30 -11.56
N VAL A 115 -2.33 -5.44 -11.97
CA VAL A 115 -3.39 -6.01 -11.11
C VAL A 115 -3.13 -7.48 -10.74
N LYS A 116 -2.13 -8.13 -11.35
CA LYS A 116 -1.73 -9.50 -11.03
C LYS A 116 -0.87 -9.62 -9.76
N PHE A 117 -0.45 -8.49 -9.18
CA PHE A 117 0.48 -8.43 -8.06
C PHE A 117 -0.18 -7.79 -6.83
N TYR A 118 0.43 -7.99 -5.66
CA TYR A 118 0.15 -7.20 -4.46
C TYR A 118 0.82 -5.82 -4.57
N ARG A 119 0.09 -4.74 -4.25
CA ARG A 119 0.51 -3.37 -4.59
C ARG A 119 0.30 -2.39 -3.45
N ILE A 120 1.23 -1.45 -3.29
CA ILE A 120 1.07 -0.40 -2.30
C ILE A 120 -0.09 0.52 -2.71
N GLY A 121 -1.06 0.68 -1.81
CA GLY A 121 -2.11 1.68 -1.86
C GLY A 121 -1.94 2.67 -0.72
N ILE A 122 -1.92 3.96 -1.04
CA ILE A 122 -1.82 5.06 -0.08
C ILE A 122 -3.03 5.95 -0.25
N ARG A 123 -3.72 6.24 0.86
CA ARG A 123 -4.73 7.29 0.91
C ARG A 123 -4.32 8.37 1.90
N GLU A 124 -4.59 9.61 1.50
CA GLU A 124 -4.53 10.74 2.41
C GLU A 124 -5.77 10.76 3.30
N VAL A 125 -5.59 11.32 4.49
CA VAL A 125 -6.67 11.55 5.44
C VAL A 125 -6.72 13.06 5.68
N SER A 126 -7.71 13.72 5.07
CA SER A 126 -7.73 15.18 4.88
C SER A 126 -8.03 16.03 6.11
N SER A 127 -8.54 15.45 7.21
CA SER A 127 -8.82 16.22 8.43
C SER A 127 -7.63 16.23 9.39
N SER A 128 -7.25 17.44 9.84
CA SER A 128 -6.24 17.63 10.90
C SER A 128 -6.69 17.10 12.27
N THR A 129 -7.96 16.78 12.47
CA THR A 129 -8.47 16.12 13.68
C THR A 129 -8.44 14.60 13.62
N ASN A 130 -8.07 14.03 12.47
CA ASN A 130 -8.00 12.58 12.32
C ASN A 130 -6.77 12.00 13.02
N GLU A 131 -6.93 10.76 13.45
CA GLU A 131 -5.91 9.96 14.14
C GLU A 131 -4.68 9.70 13.27
N ARG A 132 -4.86 9.79 11.95
CA ARG A 132 -3.86 9.51 10.92
C ARG A 132 -3.83 10.63 9.89
N THR A 133 -2.69 10.86 9.26
CA THR A 133 -2.56 11.74 8.09
C THR A 133 -2.39 10.94 6.81
N LEU A 134 -1.69 9.82 6.91
CA LEU A 134 -1.47 8.82 5.87
C LEU A 134 -1.96 7.46 6.31
N ILE A 135 -2.52 6.74 5.35
CA ILE A 135 -2.86 5.34 5.50
C ILE A 135 -2.26 4.59 4.31
N ALA A 136 -1.38 3.64 4.60
CA ALA A 136 -0.79 2.75 3.61
C ALA A 136 -1.22 1.29 3.85
N ALA A 137 -1.46 0.56 2.77
CA ALA A 137 -1.72 -0.87 2.80
C ALA A 137 -1.11 -1.53 1.57
N LEU A 138 -0.81 -2.82 1.69
CA LEU A 138 -0.51 -3.66 0.53
C LEU A 138 -1.83 -4.28 0.08
N LEU A 139 -2.42 -3.74 -1.00
CA LEU A 139 -3.69 -4.18 -1.54
C LEU A 139 -3.53 -5.49 -2.31
N SER A 140 -4.55 -6.35 -2.22
CA SER A 140 -4.58 -7.65 -2.90
C SER A 140 -4.54 -7.52 -4.42
N TYR A 141 -4.10 -8.58 -5.10
CA TYR A 141 -4.23 -8.73 -6.55
C TYR A 141 -5.70 -8.75 -6.99
N GLY A 142 -5.96 -8.64 -8.29
CA GLY A 142 -7.31 -8.58 -8.84
C GLY A 142 -8.06 -7.28 -8.50
N THR A 143 -7.35 -6.27 -8.02
CA THR A 143 -7.91 -4.97 -7.62
C THR A 143 -7.26 -3.82 -8.37
N THR A 144 -8.02 -2.76 -8.61
CA THR A 144 -7.55 -1.45 -9.12
C THR A 144 -8.10 -0.35 -8.22
N SER A 145 -7.75 0.92 -8.44
CA SER A 145 -8.21 2.01 -7.56
C SER A 145 -8.58 3.30 -8.28
N GLY A 146 -9.54 4.03 -7.69
CA GLY A 146 -9.88 5.37 -8.10
C GLY A 146 -8.80 6.40 -7.74
N HIS A 147 -8.91 7.61 -8.28
CA HIS A 147 -7.93 8.69 -8.12
C HIS A 147 -7.71 9.20 -6.68
N THR A 148 -8.58 8.82 -5.74
CA THR A 148 -8.43 9.11 -4.30
C THR A 148 -7.40 8.20 -3.61
N VAL A 149 -6.89 7.19 -4.33
CA VAL A 149 -5.86 6.27 -3.87
C VAL A 149 -4.63 6.44 -4.76
N THR A 150 -3.49 6.73 -4.14
CA THR A 150 -2.20 6.68 -4.80
C THR A 150 -1.73 5.22 -4.79
N HIS A 151 -1.54 4.67 -5.97
CA HIS A 151 -1.24 3.26 -6.20
C HIS A 151 0.15 3.07 -6.79
N GLU A 152 0.77 1.95 -6.48
CA GLU A 152 2.05 1.56 -7.04
C GLU A 152 1.98 1.14 -8.52
N LYS A 153 2.99 1.55 -9.28
CA LYS A 153 3.10 1.42 -10.74
C LYS A 153 4.20 0.48 -11.23
N LEU A 154 5.05 -0.01 -10.32
CA LEU A 154 6.18 -0.89 -10.65
C LEU A 154 6.24 -2.11 -9.70
N ALA A 155 5.08 -2.63 -9.30
CA ALA A 155 5.00 -3.72 -8.32
C ALA A 155 5.71 -5.02 -8.74
N ALA A 156 5.99 -5.20 -10.04
CA ALA A 156 6.75 -6.32 -10.58
C ALA A 156 8.28 -6.09 -10.57
N GLU A 157 8.75 -4.89 -10.25
CA GLU A 157 10.17 -4.48 -10.35
C GLU A 157 10.84 -4.29 -8.98
N ARG A 158 10.15 -4.66 -7.89
CA ARG A 158 10.67 -4.61 -6.52
C ARG A 158 10.19 -5.80 -5.70
N SER A 159 10.99 -6.28 -4.76
CA SER A 159 10.59 -7.37 -3.87
C SER A 159 9.40 -6.98 -2.99
N ILE A 160 8.59 -7.95 -2.56
CA ILE A 160 7.50 -7.70 -1.60
C ILE A 160 8.04 -7.17 -0.28
N ALA A 161 9.22 -7.62 0.15
CA ALA A 161 9.86 -7.16 1.37
C ALA A 161 10.05 -5.63 1.40
N ILE A 162 10.43 -5.03 0.26
CA ILE A 162 10.51 -3.57 0.11
C ILE A 162 9.13 -2.92 0.29
N ALA A 163 8.07 -3.53 -0.26
CA ALA A 163 6.71 -3.02 -0.11
C ALA A 163 6.25 -3.04 1.35
N CYS A 164 6.46 -4.17 2.04
CA CYS A 164 6.14 -4.35 3.44
C CYS A 164 6.89 -3.36 4.31
N ALA A 165 8.21 -3.19 4.10
CA ALA A 165 8.99 -2.20 4.82
C ALA A 165 8.49 -0.76 4.56
N THR A 166 8.13 -0.45 3.31
CA THR A 166 7.61 0.87 2.91
C THR A 166 6.28 1.20 3.62
N ILE A 167 5.31 0.28 3.61
CA ILE A 167 4.03 0.53 4.29
C ILE A 167 4.19 0.58 5.81
N SER A 168 5.14 -0.16 6.39
CA SER A 168 5.46 -0.08 7.82
C SER A 168 5.97 1.30 8.20
N PHE A 169 6.93 1.82 7.45
CA PHE A 169 7.46 3.17 7.64
C PHE A 169 6.37 4.24 7.50
N LEU A 170 5.61 4.21 6.39
CA LEU A 170 4.57 5.20 6.10
C LEU A 170 3.42 5.20 7.12
N ASN A 171 3.19 4.07 7.80
CA ASN A 171 2.15 3.94 8.82
C ASN A 171 2.63 4.32 10.23
N SER A 172 3.83 4.83 10.43
CA SER A 172 4.27 5.33 11.75
C SER A 172 3.74 6.74 12.07
N TYR A 173 3.56 7.04 13.37
CA TYR A 173 3.19 8.35 13.87
C TYR A 173 4.26 9.41 13.59
N SER A 174 5.54 9.05 13.60
CA SER A 174 6.64 9.96 13.27
C SER A 174 6.54 10.44 11.83
N VAL A 175 6.23 9.55 10.88
CA VAL A 175 5.99 9.93 9.48
C VAL A 175 4.72 10.76 9.33
N ASP A 176 3.63 10.36 10.00
CA ASP A 176 2.38 11.12 10.01
C ASP A 176 2.58 12.55 10.53
N TRP A 177 3.41 12.73 11.54
CA TRP A 177 3.68 14.03 12.12
C TRP A 177 4.50 14.90 11.17
N VAL A 178 5.57 14.33 10.58
CA VAL A 178 6.41 15.04 9.61
C VAL A 178 5.59 15.54 8.42
N ILE A 179 4.72 14.69 7.86
CA ILE A 179 3.91 15.12 6.73
C ILE A 179 2.81 16.11 7.13
N ARG A 180 2.24 15.97 8.33
CA ARG A 180 1.25 16.91 8.87
C ARG A 180 1.79 18.31 9.04
N LEU A 181 3.09 18.48 9.32
CA LEU A 181 3.72 19.80 9.32
C LEU A 181 3.72 20.48 7.95
N SER A 182 3.61 19.73 6.87
CA SER A 182 3.66 20.27 5.49
C SER A 182 2.31 20.17 4.76
N ALA A 183 1.33 19.49 5.34
CA ALA A 183 0.05 19.20 4.71
C ALA A 183 -1.03 20.12 5.28
N ALA A 184 -1.48 21.09 4.47
CA ALA A 184 -2.61 21.94 4.82
C ALA A 184 -3.93 21.14 4.82
N SER A 185 -4.40 20.73 3.64
CA SER A 185 -5.67 19.98 3.46
C SER A 185 -5.55 18.70 2.64
N HIS A 186 -4.49 18.58 1.83
CA HIS A 186 -4.23 17.43 0.97
C HIS A 186 -2.75 17.06 1.00
N VAL A 187 -2.49 15.76 1.13
CA VAL A 187 -1.20 15.15 0.91
C VAL A 187 -1.00 14.89 -0.59
N THR A 188 -0.23 15.78 -1.21
CA THR A 188 0.19 15.57 -2.60
C THR A 188 1.36 14.60 -2.70
N LYS A 189 1.57 14.00 -3.89
CA LYS A 189 2.77 13.20 -4.19
C LYS A 189 4.07 13.98 -3.93
N PHE A 190 4.05 15.31 -4.16
CA PHE A 190 5.20 16.15 -3.86
C PHE A 190 5.53 16.15 -2.36
N LEU A 191 4.53 16.26 -1.49
CA LEU A 191 4.73 16.18 -0.04
C LEU A 191 5.21 14.80 0.40
N LEU A 192 4.63 13.73 -0.14
CA LEU A 192 5.10 12.36 0.10
C LEU A 192 6.58 12.20 -0.23
N ASN A 193 7.02 12.70 -1.40
CA ASN A 193 8.39 12.57 -1.86
C ASN A 193 9.42 13.32 -0.99
N MET A 194 8.98 14.27 -0.17
CA MET A 194 9.83 15.08 0.70
C MET A 194 10.00 14.50 2.10
N ILE A 195 9.28 13.43 2.47
CA ILE A 195 9.43 12.78 3.76
C ILE A 195 10.90 12.29 3.88
N PRO A 196 11.64 12.69 4.93
CA PRO A 196 12.97 12.16 5.19
C PRO A 196 12.87 10.70 5.62
N VAL A 197 13.54 9.80 4.91
CA VAL A 197 13.60 8.38 5.24
C VAL A 197 14.92 8.10 5.96
N PRO A 198 14.90 7.82 7.27
CA PRO A 198 16.10 7.45 8.00
C PRO A 198 16.55 6.02 7.64
N SER A 199 17.75 5.64 8.07
CA SER A 199 18.22 4.26 7.94
C SER A 199 17.58 3.38 9.02
N PHE A 200 16.96 2.27 8.65
CA PHE A 200 16.33 1.32 9.58
C PHE A 200 16.46 -0.14 9.12
N SER A 201 16.15 -1.07 10.03
CA SER A 201 16.10 -2.51 9.72
C SER A 201 14.92 -2.84 8.81
N HIS A 202 15.19 -3.19 7.56
CA HIS A 202 14.16 -3.61 6.61
C HIS A 202 13.52 -4.94 7.01
N ALA A 203 14.25 -5.85 7.65
CA ALA A 203 13.76 -7.17 8.03
C ALA A 203 12.61 -7.07 9.05
N PHE A 204 12.87 -6.38 10.17
CA PHE A 204 11.91 -6.18 11.23
C PHE A 204 10.62 -5.50 10.73
N LEU A 205 10.76 -4.42 9.96
CA LEU A 205 9.60 -3.70 9.40
C LEU A 205 8.82 -4.56 8.39
N SER A 206 9.51 -5.34 7.56
CA SER A 206 8.91 -6.18 6.54
C SER A 206 8.10 -7.33 7.14
N HIS A 207 8.70 -8.12 8.04
CA HIS A 207 8.01 -9.23 8.72
C HIS A 207 6.83 -8.72 9.55
N SER A 208 7.00 -7.60 10.26
CA SER A 208 5.92 -6.98 11.01
C SER A 208 4.75 -6.55 10.11
N ALA A 209 5.03 -5.92 8.96
CA ALA A 209 4.00 -5.57 7.99
C ALA A 209 3.30 -6.79 7.41
N LEU A 210 4.03 -7.87 7.11
CA LEU A 210 3.46 -9.11 6.57
C LEU A 210 2.41 -9.68 7.54
N ARG A 211 2.75 -9.78 8.82
CA ARG A 211 1.83 -10.25 9.89
C ARG A 211 0.60 -9.35 10.04
N LEU A 212 0.76 -8.04 9.90
CA LEU A 212 -0.35 -7.08 9.96
C LEU A 212 -1.24 -7.14 8.71
N THR A 213 -0.65 -7.40 7.53
CA THR A 213 -1.29 -7.35 6.21
C THR A 213 -2.09 -8.61 5.89
N CYS A 214 -1.57 -9.80 6.22
CA CYS A 214 -2.20 -11.07 5.89
C CYS A 214 -3.48 -11.29 6.72
N ASN A 215 -4.57 -10.65 6.28
CA ASN A 215 -5.83 -10.54 7.01
C ASN A 215 -6.93 -11.53 6.53
N HIS A 216 -6.68 -12.24 5.42
CA HIS A 216 -7.57 -13.26 4.82
C HIS A 216 -6.82 -14.21 3.88
N THR A 217 -7.49 -15.27 3.43
CA THR A 217 -6.97 -16.33 2.55
C THR A 217 -6.38 -15.81 1.23
N GLY A 218 -6.89 -14.70 0.69
CA GLY A 218 -6.28 -14.03 -0.47
C GLY A 218 -4.83 -13.58 -0.30
N TYR A 219 -4.31 -13.52 0.93
CA TYR A 219 -2.89 -13.23 1.23
C TYR A 219 -2.05 -14.47 1.52
N GLU A 220 -2.61 -15.68 1.40
CA GLU A 220 -1.83 -16.90 1.54
C GLU A 220 -0.68 -17.00 0.53
N PRO A 221 -0.84 -16.66 -0.77
CA PRO A 221 0.28 -16.62 -1.72
C PRO A 221 1.40 -15.67 -1.27
N LEU A 222 1.03 -14.51 -0.72
CA LEU A 222 1.99 -13.54 -0.16
C LEU A 222 2.80 -14.16 0.99
N TRP A 223 2.12 -14.83 1.94
CA TRP A 223 2.79 -15.48 3.06
C TRP A 223 3.78 -16.54 2.58
N ARG A 224 3.32 -17.44 1.69
CA ARG A 224 4.17 -18.51 1.14
C ARG A 224 5.35 -17.95 0.36
N GLU A 225 5.17 -16.86 -0.38
CA GLU A 225 6.28 -16.21 -1.10
C GLU A 225 7.35 -15.69 -0.13
N GLN A 226 6.97 -15.14 1.02
CA GLN A 226 7.92 -14.51 1.95
C GLN A 226 8.50 -15.48 2.98
N LEU A 227 7.69 -16.38 3.53
CA LEU A 227 8.05 -17.26 4.66
C LEU A 227 7.88 -18.75 4.35
N SER A 228 7.49 -19.13 3.13
CA SER A 228 7.21 -20.52 2.75
C SER A 228 6.17 -21.16 3.69
N GLU A 229 6.46 -22.34 4.24
CA GLU A 229 5.61 -23.04 5.22
C GLU A 229 5.88 -22.61 6.67
N ILE A 230 6.82 -21.69 6.90
CA ILE A 230 7.21 -21.31 8.26
C ILE A 230 6.08 -20.49 8.88
N TRP A 231 5.61 -20.94 10.04
CA TRP A 231 4.53 -20.30 10.79
C TRP A 231 4.87 -20.31 12.28
N ARG A 232 5.11 -19.13 12.84
CA ARG A 232 5.53 -18.94 14.25
C ARG A 232 4.52 -18.13 15.06
N GLU A 233 3.30 -17.99 14.54
CA GLU A 233 2.19 -17.33 15.23
C GLU A 233 1.48 -18.31 16.17
N SER A 234 0.71 -17.76 17.11
CA SER A 234 0.00 -18.55 18.13
C SER A 234 -1.14 -19.41 17.56
N GLN A 235 -1.70 -19.03 16.41
CA GLN A 235 -2.79 -19.75 15.75
C GLN A 235 -2.25 -20.91 14.90
N SER A 236 -3.13 -21.84 14.51
CA SER A 236 -2.78 -22.90 13.55
C SER A 236 -2.23 -22.32 12.24
N PRO A 237 -1.28 -22.99 11.56
CA PRO A 237 -0.72 -22.53 10.29
C PRO A 237 -1.78 -22.13 9.28
N PHE A 238 -1.56 -21.01 8.59
CA PHE A 238 -2.45 -20.47 7.56
C PHE A 238 -3.86 -20.12 8.07
N THR A 239 -3.97 -19.76 9.35
CA THR A 239 -5.19 -19.13 9.90
C THR A 239 -5.14 -17.63 9.67
N PHE A 240 -6.20 -17.07 9.08
CA PHE A 240 -6.29 -15.65 8.78
C PHE A 240 -7.49 -14.99 9.50
N PRO A 241 -7.38 -13.75 9.96
CA PRO A 241 -6.18 -12.89 9.94
C PRO A 241 -5.04 -13.48 10.79
N VAL A 242 -3.79 -13.26 10.34
CA VAL A 242 -2.58 -13.73 11.05
C VAL A 242 -2.56 -13.22 12.50
N LEU A 243 -2.87 -11.94 12.69
CA LEU A 243 -3.08 -11.30 13.99
C LEU A 243 -4.57 -10.95 14.15
N PRO A 244 -5.36 -11.74 14.92
CA PRO A 244 -6.81 -11.57 15.03
C PRO A 244 -7.21 -10.59 16.14
N SER A 245 -6.37 -10.43 17.15
CA SER A 245 -6.59 -9.50 18.25
C SER A 245 -6.14 -8.10 17.87
N GLU A 246 -6.98 -7.10 18.10
CA GLU A 246 -6.58 -5.70 17.95
C GLU A 246 -5.42 -5.34 18.88
N ASP A 247 -5.34 -5.92 20.09
CA ASP A 247 -4.23 -5.68 21.02
C ASP A 247 -2.91 -6.23 20.46
N ASP A 248 -2.91 -7.41 19.85
CA ASP A 248 -1.71 -7.99 19.22
C ASP A 248 -1.27 -7.16 18.00
N ARG A 249 -2.25 -6.69 17.20
CA ARG A 249 -1.98 -5.79 16.06
C ARG A 249 -1.37 -4.48 16.55
N TRP A 250 -1.88 -3.90 17.63
CA TRP A 250 -1.34 -2.67 18.20
C TRP A 250 0.04 -2.85 18.82
N LEU A 251 0.35 -4.00 19.42
CA LEU A 251 1.69 -4.30 19.90
C LEU A 251 2.72 -4.28 18.76
N VAL A 252 2.38 -4.92 17.62
CA VAL A 252 3.27 -4.92 16.45
C VAL A 252 3.41 -3.51 15.86
N ARG A 253 2.31 -2.74 15.76
CA ARG A 253 2.36 -1.34 15.30
C ARG A 253 3.23 -0.48 16.22
N ALA A 254 3.05 -0.59 17.54
CA ALA A 254 3.83 0.15 18.52
C ALA A 254 5.33 -0.19 18.46
N ALA A 255 5.68 -1.46 18.20
CA ALA A 255 7.07 -1.86 18.01
C ALA A 255 7.67 -1.30 16.71
N ILE A 256 6.91 -1.28 15.60
CA ILE A 256 7.31 -0.57 14.37
C ILE A 256 7.53 0.91 14.65
N ASP A 257 6.56 1.55 15.30
CA ASP A 257 6.57 2.98 15.63
C ASP A 257 7.80 3.36 16.49
N ALA A 258 8.15 2.54 17.49
CA ALA A 258 9.35 2.71 18.30
C ALA A 258 10.64 2.64 17.47
N VAL A 259 10.76 1.63 16.58
CA VAL A 259 11.93 1.49 15.69
C VAL A 259 12.05 2.65 14.71
N VAL A 260 10.93 3.14 14.17
CA VAL A 260 10.95 4.29 13.26
C VAL A 260 11.29 5.59 14.03
N ALA A 261 10.76 5.77 15.23
CA ALA A 261 11.09 6.92 16.06
C ALA A 261 12.57 6.96 16.45
N ASP A 262 13.14 5.81 16.83
CA ASP A 262 14.57 5.64 17.11
C ASP A 262 15.42 5.93 15.85
N ALA A 263 15.01 5.43 14.68
CA ALA A 263 15.71 5.67 13.42
C ALA A 263 15.75 7.17 13.03
N TYR A 264 14.72 7.94 13.36
CA TYR A 264 14.75 9.41 13.21
C TYR A 264 15.71 10.09 14.20
N GLY A 265 16.16 9.40 15.25
CA GLY A 265 16.98 9.95 16.33
C GLY A 265 16.18 10.74 17.36
N LEU A 266 14.87 10.47 17.46
CA LEU A 266 14.02 11.11 18.45
C LEU A 266 14.40 10.67 19.86
N ASN A 267 14.42 11.61 20.80
CA ASN A 267 14.42 11.24 22.21
C ASN A 267 13.00 10.96 22.71
N ARG A 268 12.89 10.43 23.94
CA ARG A 268 11.62 10.09 24.57
C ARG A 268 10.63 11.25 24.64
N GLU A 269 11.09 12.45 24.99
CA GLU A 269 10.22 13.63 25.16
C GLU A 269 9.72 14.18 23.82
N GLN A 270 10.55 14.10 22.78
CA GLN A 270 10.20 14.42 21.40
C GLN A 270 9.17 13.44 20.85
N TYR A 271 9.37 12.13 21.09
CA TYR A 271 8.43 11.11 20.65
C TYR A 271 7.08 11.21 21.39
N ALA A 272 7.09 11.45 22.71
CA ALA A 272 5.88 11.72 23.48
C ALA A 272 5.11 12.95 22.96
N HIS A 273 5.83 13.98 22.52
CA HIS A 273 5.22 15.17 21.90
C HIS A 273 4.55 14.85 20.57
N ILE A 274 5.21 14.08 19.70
CA ILE A 274 4.60 13.60 18.45
C ILE A 274 3.28 12.91 18.75
N LEU A 275 3.28 11.93 19.65
CA LEU A 275 2.09 11.16 20.00
C LEU A 275 0.98 12.05 20.55
N SER A 276 1.28 13.02 21.41
CA SER A 276 0.27 13.90 22.00
C SER A 276 -0.44 14.81 20.99
N THR A 277 0.08 14.96 19.76
CA THR A 277 -0.56 15.73 18.69
C THR A 277 -1.69 14.99 17.97
N PHE A 278 -1.86 13.69 18.20
CA PHE A 278 -2.87 12.87 17.53
C PHE A 278 -4.05 12.54 18.45
N SER A 279 -5.22 12.33 17.83
CA SER A 279 -6.33 11.65 18.49
C SER A 279 -6.06 10.15 18.52
N HIS A 280 -6.39 9.50 19.65
CA HIS A 280 -6.26 8.05 19.82
C HIS A 280 -7.61 7.41 20.21
N LYS A 281 -8.72 7.98 19.75
CA LYS A 281 -10.07 7.56 20.13
C LYS A 281 -10.36 6.10 19.73
N SER A 282 -9.86 5.64 18.58
CA SER A 282 -10.05 4.25 18.13
C SER A 282 -9.26 3.25 18.97
N TYR A 283 -8.16 3.68 19.60
CA TYR A 283 -7.37 2.84 20.51
C TYR A 283 -6.67 3.68 21.59
N PRO A 284 -7.34 4.01 22.71
CA PRO A 284 -6.84 4.96 23.70
C PRO A 284 -5.53 4.58 24.40
N LYS A 285 -5.15 3.30 24.36
CA LYS A 285 -3.90 2.79 24.93
C LYS A 285 -2.68 3.01 24.02
N ALA A 286 -2.87 3.46 22.77
CA ALA A 286 -1.81 3.57 21.78
C ALA A 286 -0.60 4.40 22.27
N PRO A 287 -0.77 5.60 22.87
CA PRO A 287 0.38 6.41 23.29
C PRO A 287 1.24 5.73 24.35
N GLN A 288 0.60 5.14 25.36
CA GLN A 288 1.29 4.46 26.45
C GLN A 288 2.02 3.22 25.94
N LEU A 289 1.40 2.47 25.04
CA LEU A 289 2.02 1.28 24.43
C LEU A 289 3.21 1.64 23.55
N CYS A 290 3.08 2.67 22.72
CA CYS A 290 4.15 3.18 21.88
C CYS A 290 5.35 3.66 22.71
N LEU A 291 5.09 4.44 23.77
CA LEU A 291 6.13 4.89 24.69
C LEU A 291 6.79 3.73 25.44
N ALA A 292 6.03 2.73 25.85
CA ALA A 292 6.59 1.54 26.51
C ALA A 292 7.52 0.76 25.57
N CYS A 293 7.12 0.54 24.31
CA CYS A 293 7.98 -0.08 23.30
C CYS A 293 9.25 0.75 23.04
N PHE A 294 9.12 2.08 22.98
CA PHE A 294 10.25 2.98 22.78
C PHE A 294 11.22 2.94 23.98
N ASP A 295 10.70 3.04 25.20
CA ASP A 295 11.49 2.97 26.44
C ASP A 295 12.22 1.62 26.56
N GLU A 296 11.55 0.52 26.18
CA GLU A 296 12.16 -0.80 26.14
C GLU A 296 13.28 -0.86 25.09
N LEU A 297 13.04 -0.39 23.86
CA LEU A 297 14.04 -0.35 22.79
C LEU A 297 15.31 0.38 23.24
N GLN A 298 15.15 1.56 23.86
CA GLN A 298 16.28 2.33 24.40
C GLN A 298 17.05 1.58 25.49
N THR A 299 16.37 0.73 26.25
CA THR A 299 16.97 -0.02 27.37
C THR A 299 17.76 -1.25 26.88
N ILE A 300 17.20 -2.03 25.96
CA ILE A 300 17.79 -3.33 25.55
C ILE A 300 18.57 -3.24 24.23
N GLY A 301 18.48 -2.11 23.54
CA GLY A 301 19.10 -1.87 22.23
C GLY A 301 18.30 -2.47 21.07
N LEU A 302 18.49 -1.88 19.89
CA LEU A 302 17.75 -2.19 18.66
C LEU A 302 17.84 -3.67 18.26
N GLU A 303 19.03 -4.28 18.34
CA GLU A 303 19.21 -5.69 17.95
C GLU A 303 18.40 -6.63 18.84
N THR A 304 18.52 -6.50 20.16
CA THR A 304 17.76 -7.32 21.11
C THR A 304 16.25 -7.09 20.97
N PHE A 305 15.85 -5.83 20.81
CA PHE A 305 14.45 -5.45 20.64
C PHE A 305 13.84 -6.08 19.39
N THR A 306 14.49 -5.93 18.24
CA THR A 306 13.97 -6.48 16.97
C THR A 306 13.85 -8.00 17.02
N LYS A 307 14.83 -8.73 17.59
CA LYS A 307 14.73 -10.19 17.79
C LYS A 307 13.61 -10.61 18.74
N LYS A 308 13.30 -9.79 19.76
CA LYS A 308 12.19 -10.06 20.70
C LYS A 308 10.82 -9.92 20.03
N TYR A 309 10.64 -8.89 19.19
CA TYR A 309 9.34 -8.53 18.62
C TYR A 309 9.07 -9.11 17.22
N ASP A 310 10.10 -9.55 16.51
CA ASP A 310 9.97 -10.25 15.24
C ASP A 310 10.22 -11.76 15.43
N PRO A 311 9.18 -12.60 15.43
CA PRO A 311 9.35 -14.04 15.57
C PRO A 311 10.08 -14.68 14.38
N TYR A 312 10.34 -13.95 13.29
CA TYR A 312 11.02 -14.40 12.07
C TYR A 312 12.39 -13.73 11.88
N TRP A 313 12.97 -13.15 12.94
CA TRP A 313 14.22 -12.37 12.86
C TRP A 313 15.41 -13.12 12.23
N ASP A 314 15.41 -14.44 12.28
CA ASP A 314 16.43 -15.36 11.75
C ASP A 314 16.18 -15.80 10.30
N ILE A 315 15.08 -15.34 9.69
CA ILE A 315 14.73 -15.65 8.30
C ILE A 315 15.16 -14.45 7.43
N PRO A 316 15.98 -14.68 6.39
CA PRO A 316 16.37 -13.60 5.48
C PRO A 316 15.17 -13.14 4.65
N LEU A 317 15.18 -11.86 4.27
CA LEU A 317 14.16 -11.33 3.38
C LEU A 317 14.20 -12.01 2.01
N ASN A 318 13.03 -12.26 1.43
CA ASN A 318 12.94 -12.65 0.04
C ASN A 318 13.19 -11.44 -0.86
N GLU A 319 14.38 -11.39 -1.47
CA GLU A 319 14.81 -10.32 -2.38
C GLU A 319 14.38 -10.55 -3.83
N ASN A 320 13.78 -11.70 -4.15
CA ASN A 320 13.32 -11.98 -5.51
C ASN A 320 12.17 -11.06 -5.93
N LEU A 321 12.07 -10.82 -7.23
CA LEU A 321 10.90 -10.15 -7.80
C LEU A 321 9.65 -11.02 -7.64
N PRO A 322 8.48 -10.41 -7.34
CA PRO A 322 7.26 -11.16 -7.12
C PRO A 322 6.80 -11.82 -8.41
N LYS A 323 6.07 -12.93 -8.26
CA LYS A 323 5.41 -13.60 -9.37
C LYS A 323 3.97 -13.10 -9.51
N PRO A 324 3.39 -13.07 -10.72
CA PRO A 324 1.96 -12.86 -10.88
C PRO A 324 1.18 -13.90 -10.06
N VAL A 325 0.22 -13.45 -9.26
CA VAL A 325 -0.60 -14.33 -8.40
C VAL A 325 -1.77 -14.93 -9.17
N ILE A 326 -2.21 -14.22 -10.21
CA ILE A 326 -3.35 -14.58 -11.06
C ILE A 326 -3.02 -14.41 -12.54
N ASP A 327 -3.70 -15.21 -13.36
CA ASP A 327 -3.90 -14.94 -14.77
C ASP A 327 -5.22 -14.21 -14.98
N LEU A 328 -5.26 -13.27 -15.94
CA LEU A 328 -6.47 -12.53 -16.24
C LEU A 328 -7.25 -13.25 -17.34
N PRO A 329 -8.58 -13.44 -17.19
CA PRO A 329 -9.43 -14.03 -18.21
C PRO A 329 -9.76 -13.00 -19.30
N ILE A 330 -8.73 -12.48 -19.95
CA ILE A 330 -8.88 -11.64 -21.13
C ILE A 330 -8.89 -12.59 -22.32
N PRO A 331 -9.94 -12.60 -23.16
CA PRO A 331 -9.89 -13.32 -24.42
C PRO A 331 -8.64 -12.82 -25.15
N ASN A 332 -7.71 -13.73 -25.48
CA ASN A 332 -6.59 -13.38 -26.33
C ASN A 332 -7.17 -12.56 -27.49
N GLN A 333 -6.74 -11.32 -27.65
CA GLN A 333 -6.58 -10.83 -29.00
C GLN A 333 -5.55 -11.80 -29.57
N SER A 334 -6.07 -12.79 -30.29
CA SER A 334 -5.28 -13.78 -30.97
C SER A 334 -4.11 -13.06 -31.63
N ASN A 335 -2.94 -13.69 -31.60
CA ASN A 335 -1.84 -13.43 -32.52
C ASN A 335 -2.32 -13.70 -33.96
N GLU A 336 -3.35 -13.00 -34.43
CA GLU A 336 -3.96 -13.16 -35.75
C GLU A 336 -3.23 -12.35 -36.82
N ASN A 337 -2.08 -11.74 -36.49
CA ASN A 337 -1.17 -11.12 -37.45
C ASN A 337 0.26 -11.66 -37.36
N VAL A 338 0.45 -12.94 -37.03
CA VAL A 338 1.72 -13.62 -37.32
C VAL A 338 1.41 -14.96 -37.99
N VAL A 339 1.00 -14.89 -39.26
CA VAL A 339 1.26 -15.98 -40.19
C VAL A 339 2.72 -15.82 -40.61
N SER A 340 3.58 -16.70 -40.10
CA SER A 340 4.94 -16.84 -40.61
C SER A 340 4.85 -17.33 -42.05
N THR A 341 5.25 -16.51 -43.01
CA THR A 341 5.57 -17.00 -44.36
C THR A 341 7.04 -17.41 -44.40
N ASP A 342 7.32 -18.54 -45.04
CA ASP A 342 8.62 -19.23 -45.08
C ASP A 342 9.74 -18.46 -45.84
N ASP A 343 9.54 -17.18 -46.15
CA ASP A 343 10.41 -16.39 -47.03
C ASP A 343 10.85 -15.02 -46.46
N GLY A 344 10.51 -14.70 -45.21
CA GLY A 344 11.20 -13.63 -44.46
C GLY A 344 11.08 -12.21 -45.02
N SER A 345 10.07 -11.89 -45.82
CA SER A 345 9.85 -10.54 -46.35
C SER A 345 8.64 -9.86 -45.68
N PHE A 346 8.81 -8.62 -45.24
CA PHE A 346 7.76 -7.80 -44.62
C PHE A 346 7.03 -6.97 -45.69
N GLN A 347 5.72 -7.17 -45.87
CA GLN A 347 4.84 -6.23 -46.56
C GLN A 347 3.93 -5.52 -45.55
N LEU A 348 3.97 -4.18 -45.55
CA LEU A 348 3.03 -3.34 -44.82
C LEU A 348 1.70 -3.31 -45.58
N THR A 349 0.64 -3.89 -45.02
CA THR A 349 -0.72 -3.69 -45.52
C THR A 349 -1.21 -2.27 -45.19
N PRO A 350 -2.00 -1.62 -46.07
CA PRO A 350 -2.50 -0.27 -45.83
C PRO A 350 -3.52 -0.26 -44.68
N PRO A 351 -3.62 0.87 -43.94
CA PRO A 351 -4.59 0.99 -42.85
C PRO A 351 -6.02 0.97 -43.39
N PRO A 352 -6.98 0.43 -42.61
CA PRO A 352 -8.39 0.36 -43.01
C PRO A 352 -8.99 1.76 -43.20
N GLU A 353 -9.88 1.90 -44.19
CA GLU A 353 -10.51 3.17 -44.57
C GLU A 353 -11.21 3.84 -43.37
N GLY A 354 -10.78 5.07 -43.08
CA GLY A 354 -11.34 5.88 -42.00
C GLY A 354 -12.79 6.30 -42.29
N LYS A 355 -13.67 6.11 -41.30
CA LYS A 355 -15.07 6.59 -41.35
C LYS A 355 -15.14 8.09 -41.67
N PRO A 356 -16.12 8.54 -42.48
CA PRO A 356 -16.21 9.93 -42.92
C PRO A 356 -16.49 10.90 -41.76
N LYS A 357 -15.69 11.97 -41.67
CA LYS A 357 -15.85 13.06 -40.70
C LYS A 357 -17.19 13.78 -40.90
N ARG A 358 -18.02 13.82 -39.86
CA ARG A 358 -19.22 14.69 -39.79
C ARG A 358 -18.79 16.17 -39.85
N ARG A 359 -19.25 16.89 -40.87
CA ARG A 359 -19.17 18.36 -40.98
C ARG A 359 -19.94 19.02 -39.82
N LYS A 360 -19.27 19.88 -39.04
CA LYS A 360 -19.95 20.87 -38.18
C LYS A 360 -20.61 21.92 -39.08
N LYS A 361 -21.92 22.13 -38.94
CA LYS A 361 -22.61 23.30 -39.52
C LYS A 361 -22.23 24.54 -38.69
N LYS A 362 -21.90 25.63 -39.40
CA LYS A 362 -21.78 26.97 -38.85
C LYS A 362 -23.15 27.50 -38.44
#